data_AF-A0A382RHG7-F1
#
_entry.id   AF-A0A382RHG7-F1
#
_cell.length_a   1.000
_cell.length_b   1.000
_cell.length_c   1.000
_cell.angle_alpha   90.00
_cell.angle_beta   90.00
_cell.angle_gamma   90.00
#
_symmetry.space_group_name_H-M   'P 1'
#
loop_
_entity.id
_entity.type
_entity.pdbx_description
1 polymer ?
#
loop_
_entity_poly.entity_id
_entity_poly.type
_entity_poly.pdbx_seq_one_letter_code
_entity_poly.pdbx_strand_id
1 'polypeptide(L)'
;LNCLSVSFPNYQMFYTKSMGKQDEWAVILFDLNIIKEHRCEFTSKNSASTDSKPIEGIEGAEQMFADLELRERLDLPSYYTTNPQAEVLEYSVVPHLWIKEVHLYSNKHMNKVAKWKKSENTIIKVDRNYFRPREDYGHWSGGSQRSQ
;
A
#
# COMPACT_ATOMS: atom_id res chain seq x y z
N LEU A 1 -5.74 -8.77 12.19
CA LEU A 1 -4.80 -7.66 11.89
C LEU A 1 -4.55 -7.66 10.40
N ASN A 2 -4.92 -6.58 9.72
CA ASN A 2 -4.64 -6.35 8.31
C ASN A 2 -3.51 -5.32 8.19
N CYS A 3 -2.49 -5.59 7.38
CA CYS A 3 -1.45 -4.61 7.06
C CYS A 3 -1.75 -4.02 5.69
N LEU A 4 -2.16 -2.76 5.64
CA LEU A 4 -2.54 -2.06 4.43
C LEU A 4 -1.43 -1.09 4.01
N SER A 5 -1.11 -1.06 2.72
CA SER A 5 -0.20 -0.03 2.18
C SER A 5 -0.97 1.28 1.92
N VAL A 6 -0.29 2.41 2.02
CA VAL A 6 -0.88 3.74 1.77
C VAL A 6 -0.45 4.24 0.39
N SER A 7 -1.44 4.60 -0.43
CA SER A 7 -1.30 5.18 -1.78
C SER A 7 -0.63 4.32 -2.85
N PHE A 8 0.28 3.43 -2.47
CA PHE A 8 0.92 2.45 -3.35
C PHE A 8 1.27 1.19 -2.55
N PRO A 9 1.23 -0.02 -3.17
CA PRO A 9 1.64 -1.24 -2.50
C PRO A 9 3.05 -1.12 -1.91
N ASN A 10 3.31 -1.83 -0.82
CA ASN A 10 4.66 -2.17 -0.37
C ASN A 10 5.32 -3.02 -1.47
N TYR A 11 5.85 -2.34 -2.50
CA TYR A 11 6.22 -2.96 -3.77
C TYR A 11 7.43 -3.89 -3.61
N GLN A 12 8.28 -3.68 -2.59
CA GLN A 12 9.42 -4.55 -2.31
C GLN A 12 8.94 -5.92 -1.85
N MET A 13 8.05 -5.95 -0.85
CA MET A 13 7.43 -7.18 -0.39
C MET A 13 6.54 -7.79 -1.49
N PHE A 14 5.68 -6.98 -2.09
CA PHE A 14 4.71 -7.44 -3.08
C PHE A 14 5.38 -8.05 -4.32
N TYR A 15 6.42 -7.41 -4.85
CA TYR A 15 7.20 -7.95 -5.97
C TYR A 15 7.83 -9.29 -5.59
N THR A 16 8.48 -9.37 -4.43
CA THR A 16 9.12 -10.60 -3.96
C THR A 16 8.15 -11.77 -3.88
N LYS A 17 6.90 -11.52 -3.46
CA LYS A 17 5.86 -12.56 -3.35
C LYS A 17 5.18 -12.91 -4.67
N SER A 18 5.05 -11.94 -5.57
CA SER A 18 4.33 -12.09 -6.84
C SER A 18 5.21 -12.44 -8.03
N MET A 19 6.53 -12.30 -7.92
CA MET A 19 7.47 -12.54 -9.01
C MET A 19 7.29 -13.93 -9.64
N GLY A 20 7.12 -13.96 -10.96
CA GLY A 20 6.89 -15.18 -11.74
C GLY A 20 5.45 -15.70 -11.71
N LYS A 21 4.57 -15.07 -10.93
CA LYS A 21 3.14 -15.41 -10.81
C LYS A 21 2.26 -14.16 -10.71
N GLN A 22 2.65 -13.02 -11.29
CA GLN A 22 1.92 -11.76 -11.12
C GLN A 22 0.45 -11.86 -11.54
N ASP A 23 0.14 -12.68 -12.55
CA ASP A 23 -1.23 -12.95 -12.98
C ASP A 23 -2.11 -13.59 -11.91
N GLU A 24 -1.53 -14.24 -10.88
CA GLU A 24 -2.27 -14.85 -9.77
C GLU A 24 -2.49 -13.89 -8.60
N TRP A 25 -2.03 -12.65 -8.70
CA TRP A 25 -2.17 -11.62 -7.68
C TRP A 25 -3.07 -10.48 -8.17
N ALA A 26 -3.72 -9.81 -7.21
CA ALA A 26 -4.50 -8.61 -7.43
C ALA A 26 -4.12 -7.56 -6.37
N VAL A 27 -4.17 -6.29 -6.74
CA VAL A 27 -4.06 -5.17 -5.80
C VAL A 27 -5.45 -4.61 -5.56
N ILE A 28 -5.86 -4.51 -4.30
CA ILE A 28 -7.18 -4.04 -3.90
C ILE A 28 -7.03 -2.65 -3.31
N LEU A 29 -7.77 -1.69 -3.87
CA LEU A 29 -7.84 -0.32 -3.37
C LEU A 29 -9.10 -0.17 -2.52
N PHE A 30 -8.91 0.22 -1.26
CA PHE A 30 -10.00 0.51 -0.32
C PHE A 30 -10.33 2.01 -0.27
N ASP A 31 -11.58 2.34 0.08
CA ASP A 31 -11.95 3.71 0.41
C ASP A 31 -11.18 4.19 1.65
N LEU A 32 -10.55 5.36 1.55
CA LEU A 32 -9.74 5.95 2.61
C LEU A 32 -10.52 6.22 3.90
N ASN A 33 -11.85 6.37 3.84
CA ASN A 33 -12.68 6.54 5.03
C ASN A 33 -12.59 5.35 5.99
N ILE A 34 -12.06 4.19 5.56
CA ILE A 34 -11.76 3.07 6.46
C ILE A 34 -10.88 3.52 7.64
N ILE A 35 -9.95 4.44 7.40
CA ILE A 35 -9.05 4.97 8.43
C ILE A 35 -9.81 5.76 9.51
N LYS A 36 -10.95 6.36 9.16
CA LYS A 36 -11.78 7.14 10.08
C LYS A 36 -12.74 6.26 10.87
N GLU A 37 -13.30 5.24 10.22
CA GLU A 37 -14.34 4.38 10.80
C GLU A 37 -13.78 3.20 11.58
N HIS A 38 -12.57 2.74 11.23
CA HIS A 38 -11.95 1.59 11.84
C HIS A 38 -10.83 2.01 12.79
N ARG A 39 -10.51 1.11 13.74
CA ARG A 39 -9.32 1.28 14.57
C ARG A 39 -8.08 1.00 13.72
N CYS A 40 -7.27 2.05 13.53
CA CYS A 40 -6.04 2.01 12.75
C CYS A 40 -4.86 2.55 13.56
N GLU A 41 -3.72 1.89 13.42
CA GLU A 41 -2.41 2.40 13.83
C GLU A 41 -1.53 2.59 12.60
N PHE A 42 -0.59 3.52 12.67
CA PHE A 42 0.26 3.91 11.54
C PHE A 42 1.71 3.63 11.85
N THR A 43 2.43 3.15 10.84
CA THR A 43 3.87 2.88 10.92
C THR A 43 4.59 3.65 9.83
N SER A 44 5.55 4.51 10.20
CA SER A 44 6.34 5.31 9.25
C SER A 44 7.45 4.52 8.55
N LYS A 45 7.73 3.31 9.04
CA LYS A 45 8.63 2.29 8.47
C LYS A 45 7.90 0.94 8.48
N ASN A 46 8.51 -0.08 7.90
CA ASN A 46 7.97 -1.44 7.90
C ASN A 46 7.52 -1.89 9.30
N SER A 47 6.29 -2.35 9.46
CA SER A 47 5.71 -2.81 10.73
C SER A 47 6.44 -4.00 11.37
N ALA A 48 7.22 -4.75 10.58
CA ALA A 48 8.10 -5.82 11.05
C ALA A 48 9.48 -5.33 11.52
N SER A 49 9.79 -4.03 11.43
CA SER A 49 11.04 -3.46 11.94
C SER A 49 10.96 -3.24 13.45
N THR A 50 12.04 -3.54 14.18
CA THR A 50 12.10 -3.40 15.66
C THR A 50 11.94 -1.95 16.14
N ASP A 51 12.12 -0.98 15.25
CA ASP A 51 12.17 0.45 15.58
C ASP A 51 10.89 1.21 15.21
N SER A 52 9.90 0.57 14.59
CA SER A 52 8.61 1.21 14.29
C SER A 52 7.59 0.87 15.37
N LYS A 53 7.31 1.82 16.27
CA LYS A 53 6.13 1.72 17.14
C LYS A 53 4.92 2.22 16.36
N PRO A 54 3.85 1.42 16.22
CA PRO A 54 2.61 1.90 15.66
C PRO A 54 2.04 3.04 16.51
N ILE A 55 1.52 4.08 15.86
CA ILE A 55 0.93 5.25 16.52
C ILE A 55 -0.52 5.37 16.05
N GLU A 56 -1.46 5.56 16.98
CA GLU A 56 -2.87 5.79 16.67
C GLU A 56 -3.12 7.26 16.30
N GLY A 57 -4.18 7.50 15.51
CA GLY A 57 -4.69 8.84 15.26
C GLY A 57 -3.89 9.66 14.24
N ILE A 58 -4.21 10.96 14.16
CA ILE A 58 -3.70 11.87 13.13
C ILE A 58 -2.17 12.01 13.17
N GLU A 59 -1.59 12.01 14.37
CA GLU A 59 -0.14 12.11 14.55
C GLU A 59 0.58 10.94 13.87
N GLY A 60 0.07 9.71 14.03
CA GLY A 60 0.64 8.54 13.38
C GLY A 60 0.56 8.64 11.86
N ALA A 61 -0.56 9.15 11.32
CA ALA A 61 -0.73 9.36 9.90
C ALA A 61 0.26 10.43 9.37
N GLU A 62 0.38 11.57 10.05
CA GLU A 62 1.31 12.65 9.68
C GLU A 62 2.78 12.18 9.69
N GLN A 63 3.16 11.35 10.65
CA GLN A 63 4.51 10.79 10.74
C GLN A 63 4.90 9.93 9.53
N MET A 64 3.94 9.37 8.78
CA MET A 64 4.24 8.66 7.53
C MET A 64 4.76 9.60 6.41
N PHE A 65 4.61 10.93 6.59
CA PHE A 65 4.95 11.97 5.63
C PHE A 65 5.94 13.02 6.18
N ALA A 66 6.48 12.83 7.39
CA ALA A 66 7.16 13.91 8.13
C ALA A 66 8.56 14.30 7.63
N ASP A 67 9.26 13.44 6.87
CA ASP A 67 10.62 13.73 6.38
C ASP A 67 10.59 14.63 5.14
N LEU A 68 10.38 15.93 5.35
CA LEU A 68 10.20 16.91 4.28
C LEU A 68 11.45 17.05 3.39
N GLU A 69 12.65 16.98 3.97
CA GLU A 69 13.91 17.10 3.23
C GLU A 69 14.09 15.92 2.26
N LEU A 70 13.86 14.69 2.72
CA LEU A 70 13.93 13.51 1.86
C LEU A 70 12.87 13.57 0.75
N ARG A 71 11.65 14.02 1.08
CA ARG A 71 10.55 14.15 0.12
C ARG A 71 10.86 15.15 -0.98
N GLU A 72 11.41 16.31 -0.63
CA GLU A 72 11.86 17.31 -1.61
C GLU A 72 12.99 16.75 -2.49
N ARG A 73 14.00 16.12 -1.87
CA ARG A 73 15.13 15.53 -2.60
C ARG A 73 14.74 14.43 -3.58
N LEU A 74 13.70 13.67 -3.26
CA LEU A 74 13.18 12.57 -4.10
C LEU A 74 12.02 13.01 -5.01
N ASP A 75 11.64 14.28 -4.98
CA ASP A 75 10.47 14.83 -5.70
C ASP A 75 9.20 13.98 -5.46
N LEU A 76 8.95 13.62 -4.19
CA LEU A 76 7.85 12.73 -3.86
C LEU A 76 6.49 13.44 -3.98
N PRO A 77 5.53 12.84 -4.70
CA PRO A 77 4.16 13.31 -4.68
C PRO A 77 3.61 13.40 -3.26
N SER A 78 2.76 14.39 -3.01
CA SER A 78 2.16 14.65 -1.69
C SER A 78 1.39 13.44 -1.12
N TYR A 79 0.85 12.59 -2.00
CA TYR A 79 0.10 11.41 -1.61
C TYR A 79 0.96 10.18 -1.27
N TYR A 80 2.24 10.13 -1.65
CA TYR A 80 3.11 9.02 -1.24
C TYR A 80 3.65 9.24 0.17
N THR A 81 3.65 8.17 0.97
CA THR A 81 4.41 8.13 2.22
C THR A 81 5.90 8.28 1.91
N THR A 82 6.64 8.84 2.85
CA THR A 82 8.09 8.99 2.71
C THR A 82 8.74 7.63 2.49
N ASN A 83 8.49 6.67 3.39
CA ASN A 83 8.97 5.29 3.23
C ASN A 83 7.91 4.45 2.48
N PRO A 84 8.25 3.77 1.38
CA PRO A 84 7.32 2.91 0.64
C PRO A 84 6.87 1.65 1.40
N GLN A 85 7.51 1.33 2.52
CA GLN A 85 7.11 0.23 3.42
C GLN A 85 6.26 0.71 4.61
N ALA A 86 5.88 1.99 4.66
CA ALA A 86 4.96 2.49 5.66
C ALA A 86 3.59 1.80 5.53
N GLU A 87 3.01 1.36 6.64
CA GLU A 87 1.78 0.55 6.66
C GLU A 87 0.76 1.11 7.66
N VAL A 88 -0.52 0.89 7.35
CA VAL A 88 -1.64 1.05 8.28
C VAL A 88 -2.00 -0.33 8.83
N LEU A 89 -1.94 -0.45 10.14
CA LEU A 89 -2.39 -1.62 10.89
C LEU A 89 -3.87 -1.45 11.20
N GLU A 90 -4.71 -2.19 10.49
CA GLU A 90 -6.16 -2.15 10.62
C GLU A 90 -6.65 -3.36 11.43
N TYR A 91 -7.41 -3.10 12.49
CA TYR A 91 -7.72 -4.08 13.53
C TYR A 91 -9.09 -4.77 13.40
N SER A 92 -9.83 -4.51 12.33
CA SER A 92 -11.20 -4.98 12.13
C SER A 92 -11.30 -5.93 10.93
N VAL A 93 -12.53 -6.35 10.62
CA VAL A 93 -12.83 -7.01 9.34
C VAL A 93 -13.24 -5.93 8.36
N VAL A 94 -12.57 -5.85 7.21
CA VAL A 94 -12.91 -4.88 6.15
C VAL A 94 -14.04 -5.43 5.27
N PRO A 95 -15.26 -4.87 5.30
CA PRO A 95 -16.33 -5.32 4.43
C PRO A 95 -16.01 -5.08 2.95
N HIS A 96 -16.53 -5.94 2.07
CA HIS A 96 -16.31 -5.81 0.63
C HIS A 96 -16.82 -4.48 0.02
N LEU A 97 -17.74 -3.79 0.72
CA LEU A 97 -18.29 -2.50 0.31
C LEU A 97 -17.24 -1.38 0.30
N TRP A 98 -16.14 -1.57 1.04
CA TRP A 98 -15.02 -0.64 1.09
C TRP A 98 -14.08 -0.78 -0.11
N ILE A 99 -14.22 -1.83 -0.92
CA ILE A 99 -13.38 -2.05 -2.10
C ILE A 99 -13.83 -1.14 -3.24
N LYS A 100 -12.99 -0.16 -3.58
CA LYS A 100 -13.19 0.72 -4.73
C LYS A 100 -12.68 0.12 -6.01
N GLU A 101 -11.46 -0.41 -6.00
CA GLU A 101 -10.81 -0.91 -7.21
C GLU A 101 -10.11 -2.25 -6.98
N VAL A 102 -10.08 -3.07 -8.03
CA VAL A 102 -9.27 -4.26 -8.11
C VAL A 102 -8.41 -4.17 -9.36
N HIS A 103 -7.10 -4.11 -9.17
CA HIS A 103 -6.11 -3.99 -10.23
C HIS A 103 -5.49 -5.37 -10.50
N LEU A 104 -5.59 -5.81 -11.75
CA LEU A 104 -5.07 -7.08 -12.23
C LEU A 104 -3.83 -6.84 -13.10
N TYR A 105 -2.92 -7.82 -13.12
CA TYR A 105 -1.72 -7.74 -13.97
C TYR A 105 -2.04 -7.94 -15.47
N SER A 106 -3.02 -8.79 -15.77
CA SER A 106 -3.55 -9.05 -17.11
C SER A 106 -5.03 -9.43 -17.08
N ASN A 107 -5.60 -9.70 -18.25
CA ASN A 107 -6.99 -10.13 -18.38
C ASN A 107 -7.25 -11.58 -17.94
N LYS A 108 -6.22 -12.36 -17.56
CA LYS A 108 -6.33 -13.80 -17.24
C LYS A 108 -7.49 -14.12 -16.29
N HIS A 109 -7.65 -13.34 -15.22
CA HIS A 109 -8.69 -13.54 -14.20
C HIS A 109 -9.83 -12.52 -14.26
N MET A 110 -9.88 -11.65 -15.27
CA MET A 110 -10.86 -10.56 -15.36
C MET A 110 -12.30 -11.06 -15.20
N ASN A 111 -12.70 -12.04 -16.01
CA ASN A 111 -14.05 -12.59 -15.99
C ASN A 111 -14.37 -13.30 -14.67
N LYS A 112 -13.36 -13.89 -14.00
CA LYS A 112 -13.54 -14.57 -12.72
C LYS A 112 -13.77 -13.57 -11.60
N VAL A 113 -12.96 -12.50 -11.54
CA VAL A 113 -13.07 -11.44 -10.54
C VAL A 113 -14.36 -10.63 -10.74
N ALA A 114 -14.75 -10.36 -11.99
CA ALA A 114 -16.02 -9.69 -12.31
C ALA A 114 -17.24 -10.45 -11.77
N LYS A 115 -17.23 -11.78 -11.77
CA LYS A 115 -18.30 -12.60 -11.17
C LYS A 115 -18.36 -12.51 -9.65
N TRP A 116 -17.26 -12.13 -8.99
CA TRP A 116 -17.21 -11.93 -7.54
C TRP A 116 -17.65 -10.53 -7.12
N LYS A 117 -17.81 -9.60 -8.07
CA LYS A 117 -18.28 -8.26 -7.81
C LYS A 117 -19.63 -8.30 -7.07
N LYS A 118 -19.65 -7.75 -5.85
CA LYS A 118 -20.85 -7.64 -5.00
C LYS A 118 -21.42 -6.23 -4.93
N SER A 119 -20.69 -5.25 -5.46
CA SER A 119 -21.06 -3.83 -5.50
C SER A 119 -20.83 -3.31 -6.90
N GLU A 120 -21.83 -2.65 -7.50
CA GLU A 120 -21.68 -2.06 -8.84
C GLU A 120 -20.61 -0.96 -8.90
N ASN A 121 -20.29 -0.36 -7.76
CA ASN A 121 -19.32 0.72 -7.66
C ASN A 121 -17.86 0.23 -7.67
N THR A 122 -17.61 -1.08 -7.53
CA THR A 122 -16.23 -1.62 -7.58
C THR A 122 -15.74 -1.68 -9.03
N ILE A 123 -14.65 -0.98 -9.31
CA ILE A 123 -13.98 -0.96 -10.62
C ILE A 123 -12.98 -2.12 -10.68
N ILE A 124 -12.98 -2.88 -11.77
CA ILE A 124 -12.00 -3.93 -12.02
C ILE A 124 -11.27 -3.58 -13.31
N LYS A 125 -9.95 -3.48 -13.27
CA LYS A 125 -9.15 -3.09 -14.44
C LYS A 125 -7.79 -3.77 -14.47
N VAL A 126 -7.22 -3.84 -15.66
CA VAL A 126 -5.81 -4.22 -15.83
C VAL A 126 -4.96 -2.98 -15.63
N ASP A 127 -4.10 -3.00 -14.63
CA ASP A 127 -3.19 -1.90 -14.33
C ASP A 127 -1.88 -2.44 -13.77
N ARG A 128 -0.86 -2.44 -14.62
CA ARG A 128 0.46 -2.98 -14.29
C ARG A 128 1.30 -2.02 -13.45
N ASN A 129 0.88 -0.77 -13.28
CA ASN A 129 1.66 0.21 -12.54
C ASN A 129 1.81 -0.23 -11.07
N TYR A 130 0.75 -0.78 -10.47
CA TYR A 130 0.77 -1.31 -9.10
C TYR A 130 1.61 -2.60 -8.92
N PHE A 131 2.08 -3.21 -10.02
CA PHE A 131 2.95 -4.39 -10.01
C PHE A 131 4.43 -4.02 -10.29
N ARG A 132 4.72 -2.72 -10.38
CA ARG A 132 6.04 -2.17 -10.58
C ARG A 132 6.48 -1.41 -9.33
N PRO A 133 7.79 -1.19 -9.15
CA PRO A 133 8.28 -0.29 -8.11
C PRO A 133 7.75 1.14 -8.29
N ARG A 134 7.71 1.91 -7.19
CA ARG A 134 7.59 3.38 -7.25
C ARG A 134 8.78 4.01 -7.99
N GLU A 135 8.60 5.24 -8.44
CA GLU A 135 9.61 6.01 -9.16
C GLU A 135 10.88 6.24 -8.34
N ASP A 136 10.75 6.36 -7.01
CA ASP A 136 11.87 6.55 -6.07
C ASP A 136 12.57 5.24 -5.67
N TYR A 137 12.25 4.10 -6.29
CA TYR A 137 12.86 2.81 -5.98
C TYR A 137 14.39 2.80 -6.04
N GLY A 138 15.00 3.64 -6.88
CA GLY A 138 16.45 3.80 -6.92
C GLY A 138 17.03 4.15 -5.55
N HIS A 139 16.34 4.97 -4.75
CA HIS A 139 16.76 5.31 -3.39
C HIS A 139 16.63 4.12 -2.42
N TRP A 140 15.61 3.29 -2.61
CA TRP A 140 15.25 2.21 -1.69
C TRP A 140 15.78 0.82 -2.08
N SER A 141 16.41 0.69 -3.25
CA SER A 141 16.93 -0.58 -3.80
C SER A 141 18.34 -0.94 -3.33
N GLY A 142 19.05 0.00 -2.70
CA GLY A 142 20.32 -0.26 -2.02
C GLY A 142 20.09 -0.91 -0.66
N GLY A 143 20.44 -2.19 -0.53
CA GLY A 143 20.34 -2.91 0.75
C GLY A 143 21.08 -2.20 1.88
N SER A 144 20.41 -2.09 3.03
CA SER A 144 20.86 -1.46 4.28
C SER A 144 21.03 0.06 4.20
N GLN A 145 20.06 0.80 4.74
CA GLN A 145 20.39 2.03 5.46
C GLN A 145 21.33 1.62 6.61
N ARG A 146 22.65 1.66 6.35
CA ARG A 146 23.63 1.78 7.42
C ARG A 146 23.31 3.09 8.13
N SER A 147 22.96 2.94 9.40
CA SER A 147 22.98 3.99 10.41
C SER A 147 24.12 4.97 10.17
N GLN A 148 23.78 6.25 10.04
CA GLN A 148 24.63 7.32 10.54
C GLN A 148 23.90 7.95 11.73
#